data_AF-A0A9X7JK19-F1
#
_entry.id   AF-A0A9X7JK19-F1
#
_cell.length_a   1.000
_cell.length_b   1.000
_cell.length_c   1.000
_cell.angle_alpha   90.00
_cell.angle_beta   90.00
_cell.angle_gamma   90.00
#
_symmetry.space_group_name_H-M   'P 1'
#
loop_
_entity.id
_entity.type
_entity.pdbx_description
1 polymer ?
#
loop_
_entity_poly.entity_id
_entity_poly.type
_entity_poly.pdbx_seq_one_letter_code
_entity_poly.pdbx_strand_id
1 'polypeptide(L)'
;MNDTQHERWVWEYDPDRENVVGGLPGAVVAQVEKIADDLVSLCNMGIDVTELGEGGPRGRPGGVRRMQLSPDGWVQVLPAPRLRMLAVVQVTPPFQHL
;
A
#
# COMPACT_ATOMS: atom_id res chain seq x y z
N MET A 1 25.94 20.03 2.86
CA MET A 1 24.62 20.34 2.25
C MET A 1 23.82 19.05 2.39
N ASN A 2 23.18 18.83 3.54
CA ASN A 2 22.63 17.52 3.90
C ASN A 2 21.09 17.56 3.98
N ASP A 3 20.50 16.74 3.12
CA ASP A 3 19.33 15.89 3.33
C ASP A 3 18.17 16.42 4.18
N THR A 4 17.18 16.98 3.49
CA THR A 4 15.80 17.17 4.02
C THR A 4 14.78 16.48 3.11
N GLN A 5 15.13 15.35 2.49
CA GLN A 5 14.19 14.62 1.62
C GLN A 5 13.38 13.52 2.33
N HIS A 6 13.62 13.25 3.62
CA HIS A 6 12.99 12.15 4.37
C HIS A 6 11.91 12.59 5.39
N GLU A 7 11.32 13.78 5.24
CA GLU A 7 10.24 14.20 6.14
C GLU A 7 8.87 13.66 5.73
N ARG A 8 8.66 13.39 4.44
CA ARG A 8 7.37 12.97 3.89
C ARG A 8 7.27 11.45 3.79
N TRP A 9 6.09 10.91 4.05
CA TRP A 9 5.81 9.51 3.74
C TRP A 9 5.88 9.26 2.24
N VAL A 10 6.41 8.09 1.87
CA VAL A 10 6.48 7.59 0.49
C VAL A 10 5.86 6.18 0.41
N TRP A 11 5.60 5.70 -0.80
CA TRP A 11 5.24 4.31 -1.03
C TRP A 11 6.05 3.71 -2.17
N GLU A 12 6.26 2.40 -2.11
CA GLU A 12 7.04 1.63 -3.08
C GLU A 12 6.37 0.26 -3.32
N TYR A 13 6.69 -0.39 -4.44
CA TYR A 13 6.40 -1.81 -4.62
C TYR A 13 7.53 -2.63 -3.98
N ASP A 14 7.18 -3.70 -3.27
CA ASP A 14 8.14 -4.65 -2.69
C ASP A 14 7.79 -6.08 -3.13
N PRO A 15 8.70 -6.80 -3.83
CA PRO A 15 10.08 -6.43 -4.12
C PRO A 15 10.25 -5.40 -5.26
N ASP A 16 9.37 -5.39 -6.25
CA ASP A 16 9.35 -4.39 -7.33
C ASP A 16 8.01 -4.41 -8.10
N ARG A 17 7.82 -3.43 -9.00
CA ARG A 17 6.60 -3.29 -9.80
C ARG A 17 6.31 -4.50 -10.68
N GLU A 18 7.32 -5.10 -11.30
CA GLU A 18 7.13 -6.22 -12.22
C GLU A 18 6.64 -7.46 -11.46
N ASN A 19 7.19 -7.72 -10.28
CA ASN A 19 6.77 -8.84 -9.44
C ASN A 19 5.41 -8.64 -8.77
N VAL A 20 5.04 -7.40 -8.42
CA VAL A 20 3.79 -7.12 -7.68
C VAL A 20 2.60 -6.90 -8.59
N VAL A 21 2.77 -6.23 -9.74
CA VAL A 21 1.68 -5.87 -10.66
C VAL A 21 1.95 -6.24 -12.13
N GLY A 22 3.06 -6.91 -12.43
CA GLY A 22 3.35 -7.39 -13.78
C GLY A 22 2.23 -8.28 -14.32
N GLY A 23 1.84 -8.05 -15.56
CA GLY A 23 0.75 -8.78 -16.22
C GLY A 23 -0.68 -8.40 -15.80
N LEU A 24 -0.86 -7.53 -14.79
CA LEU A 24 -2.19 -7.08 -14.39
C LEU A 24 -2.74 -6.01 -15.35
N PRO A 25 -4.07 -5.92 -15.54
CA PRO A 25 -4.66 -4.85 -16.33
C PRO A 25 -4.34 -3.47 -15.76
N GLY A 26 -4.04 -2.50 -16.62
CA GLY A 26 -3.67 -1.14 -16.20
C GLY A 26 -4.71 -0.47 -15.29
N ALA A 27 -6.00 -0.78 -15.44
CA ALA A 27 -7.05 -0.28 -14.56
C ALA A 27 -6.96 -0.83 -13.13
N VAL A 28 -6.49 -2.07 -12.94
CA VAL A 28 -6.21 -2.64 -11.61
C VAL A 28 -4.97 -1.97 -11.01
N VAL A 29 -3.92 -1.79 -11.82
CA VAL A 29 -2.69 -1.11 -11.38
C VAL A 29 -2.99 0.33 -10.93
N ALA A 30 -3.78 1.09 -11.69
CA ALA A 30 -4.17 2.44 -11.34
C ALA A 30 -4.97 2.51 -10.02
N GLN A 31 -5.83 1.53 -9.73
CA GLN A 31 -6.54 1.46 -8.45
C GLN A 31 -5.57 1.20 -7.29
N VAL A 32 -4.60 0.31 -7.48
CA VAL A 32 -3.55 0.00 -6.48
C VAL A 32 -2.71 1.24 -6.17
N GLU A 33 -2.22 1.92 -7.20
CA GLU A 33 -1.41 3.14 -7.08
C GLU A 33 -2.22 4.25 -6.38
N LYS A 34 -3.49 4.43 -6.76
CA LYS A 34 -4.38 5.39 -6.10
C LYS A 34 -4.56 5.11 -4.61
N ILE A 35 -4.76 3.84 -4.22
CA ILE A 35 -4.90 3.47 -2.80
C ILE A 35 -3.60 3.78 -2.05
N ALA A 36 -2.44 3.49 -2.64
CA ALA A 36 -1.16 3.77 -2.01
C ALA A 36 -0.92 5.28 -1.83
N ASP A 37 -1.24 6.09 -2.84
CA ASP A 37 -1.19 7.56 -2.77
C ASP A 37 -2.12 8.14 -1.70
N ASP A 38 -3.35 7.62 -1.62
CA ASP A 38 -4.34 8.03 -0.61
C ASP A 38 -3.83 7.70 0.81
N LEU A 39 -3.27 6.51 1.02
CA LEU A 39 -2.71 6.10 2.33
C LEU A 39 -1.50 6.94 2.73
N VAL A 40 -0.57 7.21 1.79
CA VAL A 40 0.56 8.11 2.04
C VAL A 40 0.07 9.53 2.37
N SER A 41 -0.98 10.00 1.70
CA SER A 41 -1.58 11.29 2.00
C SER A 41 -2.14 11.35 3.42
N LEU A 42 -2.83 10.29 3.87
CA LEU A 42 -3.31 10.17 5.25
C LEU A 42 -2.16 10.14 6.26
N CYS A 43 -1.10 9.37 6.00
CA CYS A 43 0.09 9.36 6.86
C CYS A 43 0.70 10.76 7.01
N ASN A 44 0.79 11.51 5.91
CA ASN A 44 1.31 12.88 5.91
C ASN A 44 0.42 13.86 6.69
N MET A 45 -0.87 13.55 6.87
CA MET A 45 -1.79 14.28 7.74
C MET A 45 -1.71 13.84 9.22
N GLY A 46 -0.84 12.88 9.55
CA GLY A 46 -0.68 12.34 10.90
C GLY A 46 -1.66 11.23 11.27
N ILE A 47 -2.39 10.68 10.29
CA ILE A 47 -3.28 9.53 10.52
C ILE A 47 -2.47 8.24 10.59
N ASP A 48 -2.72 7.45 11.63
CA ASP A 48 -2.11 6.12 11.77
C ASP A 48 -2.79 5.10 10.86
N VAL A 49 -2.19 4.87 9.68
CA VAL A 49 -2.69 3.89 8.71
C VAL A 49 -2.42 2.45 9.11
N THR A 50 -1.65 2.19 10.18
CA THR A 50 -1.41 0.82 10.66
C THR A 50 -2.68 0.17 11.17
N GLU A 51 -3.74 0.94 11.44
CA GLU A 51 -5.06 0.50 11.88
C GLU A 51 -6.09 0.42 10.73
N LEU A 52 -5.74 0.82 9.50
CA LEU A 52 -6.66 0.82 8.36
C LEU A 52 -6.62 -0.50 7.57
N GLY A 53 -7.76 -0.87 6.98
CA GLY A 53 -7.92 -2.11 6.24
C GLY A 53 -8.04 -3.35 7.13
N GLU A 54 -8.03 -4.53 6.51
CA GLU A 54 -8.13 -5.82 7.20
C GLU A 54 -6.76 -6.47 7.38
N GLY A 55 -6.65 -7.48 8.26
CA GLY A 55 -5.38 -8.13 8.52
C GLY A 55 -4.45 -7.33 9.45
N GLY A 56 -3.41 -8.00 9.95
CA GLY A 56 -2.59 -7.52 11.07
C GLY A 56 -3.03 -8.11 12.42
N PRO A 57 -2.11 -8.30 13.40
CA PRO A 57 -2.48 -8.77 14.73
C PRO A 57 -3.35 -7.72 15.42
N ARG A 58 -4.56 -8.08 15.82
CA ARG A 58 -5.45 -7.16 16.56
C ARG A 58 -4.76 -6.64 17.81
N GLY A 59 -4.73 -5.31 17.97
CA GLY A 59 -4.15 -4.64 19.14
C GLY A 59 -2.62 -4.58 19.17
N ARG A 60 -1.92 -4.81 18.04
CA ARG A 60 -0.48 -4.54 17.91
C ARG A 60 -0.19 -3.68 16.68
N PRO A 61 0.59 -2.59 16.83
CA PRO A 61 1.02 -1.79 15.69
C PRO A 61 1.81 -2.61 14.67
N GLY A 62 1.49 -2.41 13.39
CA GLY A 62 2.20 -2.98 12.24
C GLY A 62 1.62 -4.28 11.68
N GLY A 63 2.35 -4.86 10.73
CA GLY A 63 1.92 -6.00 9.95
C GLY A 63 1.23 -5.62 8.64
N VAL A 64 1.08 -6.62 7.77
CA VAL A 64 0.46 -6.44 6.45
C VAL A 64 -1.03 -6.20 6.61
N ARG A 65 -1.52 -5.15 5.94
CA ARG A 65 -2.92 -4.75 5.85
C ARG A 65 -3.45 -5.06 4.45
N ARG A 66 -4.72 -5.42 4.36
CA ARG A 66 -5.45 -5.70 3.12
C ARG A 66 -6.43 -4.57 2.88
N MET A 67 -6.33 -3.94 1.72
CA MET A 67 -7.26 -2.92 1.25
C MET A 67 -8.08 -3.50 0.09
N GLN A 68 -9.36 -3.13 0.04
CA GLN A 68 -10.27 -3.60 -1.00
C GLN A 68 -9.94 -2.97 -2.36
N LEU A 69 -9.93 -3.80 -3.41
CA LEU A 69 -10.01 -3.36 -4.80
C LEU A 69 -11.42 -3.65 -5.33
N SER A 70 -11.98 -2.74 -6.12
CA SER A 70 -13.28 -2.95 -6.73
C SER A 70 -13.14 -3.75 -8.03
N PRO A 71 -14.06 -4.70 -8.34
CA PRO A 71 -15.21 -5.11 -7.54
C PRO A 71 -14.92 -6.13 -6.43
N ASP A 72 -13.95 -7.03 -6.59
CA ASP A 72 -13.75 -8.18 -5.70
C ASP A 72 -12.29 -8.63 -5.54
N GLY A 73 -11.34 -7.70 -5.69
CA GLY A 73 -9.90 -7.95 -5.47
C GLY A 73 -9.38 -7.34 -4.17
N TRP A 74 -8.09 -7.51 -3.89
CA TRP A 74 -7.44 -6.80 -2.79
C TRP A 74 -5.98 -6.49 -3.07
N VAL A 75 -5.48 -5.44 -2.42
CA VAL A 75 -4.07 -5.11 -2.34
C VAL A 75 -3.57 -5.28 -0.90
N GLN A 76 -2.40 -5.88 -0.76
CA GLN A 76 -1.71 -5.99 0.52
C GLN A 76 -0.65 -4.89 0.63
N VAL A 77 -0.69 -4.16 1.74
CA VAL A 77 0.24 -3.07 2.05
C VAL A 77 0.89 -3.28 3.40
N LEU A 78 2.16 -2.93 3.55
CA LEU A 78 2.90 -2.95 4.81
C LEU A 78 3.30 -1.51 5.18
N PRO A 79 2.57 -0.88 6.13
CA PRO A 79 3.03 0.38 6.69
C PRO A 79 4.27 0.14 7.57
N ALA A 80 5.33 0.90 7.32
CA ALA A 80 6.57 0.90 8.09
C ALA A 80 6.82 2.29 8.70
N PRO A 81 6.16 2.66 9.82
CA PRO A 81 6.22 4.01 10.38
C PRO A 81 7.63 4.52 10.70
N ARG A 82 8.53 3.62 11.12
CA ARG A 82 9.93 3.96 11.41
C ARG A 82 10.70 4.39 10.16
N LEU A 83 10.29 3.92 8.99
CA LEU A 83 10.89 4.26 7.69
C LEU A 83 10.10 5.36 6.97
N ARG A 84 8.93 5.77 7.50
CA ARG A 84 7.97 6.65 6.82
C ARG A 84 7.65 6.13 5.40
N MET A 85 7.44 4.83 5.30
CA MET A 85 7.23 4.15 4.02
C MET A 85 6.02 3.23 4.10
N LEU A 86 5.29 3.11 3.00
CA LEU A 86 4.27 2.09 2.78
C LEU A 86 4.72 1.18 1.63
N ALA A 87 4.90 -0.11 1.89
CA ALA A 87 5.22 -1.07 0.82
C ALA A 87 3.94 -1.70 0.28
N VAL A 88 3.75 -1.72 -1.03
CA VAL A 88 2.73 -2.52 -1.72
C VAL A 88 3.35 -3.87 -2.05
N VAL A 89 2.88 -4.93 -1.39
CA VAL A 89 3.59 -6.23 -1.37
C VAL A 89 2.95 -7.29 -2.27
N GLN A 90 1.64 -7.23 -2.48
CA GLN A 90 0.93 -8.22 -3.29
C GLN A 90 -0.41 -7.66 -3.76
N VAL A 91 -0.82 -8.04 -4.97
CA VAL A 91 -2.16 -7.78 -5.49
C VAL A 91 -2.83 -9.10 -5.82
N THR A 92 -4.05 -9.29 -5.31
CA THR A 92 -4.97 -10.29 -5.83
C THR A 92 -6.00 -9.55 -6.67
N PRO A 93 -5.94 -9.68 -8.01
CA PRO A 93 -6.82 -8.91 -8.88
C PRO A 93 -8.28 -9.36 -8.72
N PRO A 94 -9.23 -8.48 -9.04
CA PRO A 94 -10.64 -8.88 -9.18
C PRO A 94 -10.80 -10.05 -10.15
N PHE A 95 -11.73 -10.98 -9.88
CA PHE A 95 -11.89 -12.21 -10.67
C PHE A 95 -12.27 -11.95 -12.13
N GLN A 96 -12.93 -10.83 -12.41
CA GLN A 96 -13.30 -10.40 -13.76
C GLN A 96 -12.10 -10.07 -14.67
N HIS A 97 -10.90 -10.06 -14.09
CA HIS A 97 -9.65 -9.70 -14.74
C HIS A 97 -8.65 -10.86 -14.82
N LEU A 98 -9.06 -12.08 -14.44
CA LEU A 98 -8.33 -13.34 -14.60
C LEU A 98 -8.87 -14.11 -15.81
#